data_AF-Q4SX09-F1
#
_entry.id   AF-Q4SX09-F1
#
_cell.length_a   1.000
_cell.length_b   1.000
_cell.length_c   1.000
_cell.angle_alpha   90.00
_cell.angle_beta   90.00
_cell.angle_gamma   90.00
#
_symmetry.space_group_name_H-M   'P 1'
#
loop_
_entity.id
_entity.type
_entity.pdbx_description
1 polymer ?
#
loop_
_entity_poly.entity_id
_entity_poly.type
_entity_poly.pdbx_seq_one_letter_code
_entity_poly.pdbx_strand_id
1 'polypeptide(L)'
;SLKKSKKRQAMTLKKVQNCLQVTLEKKRFLDLSHKQLTVVPVCLQKLCDIDELNLSANEIKVIPNFIIEFKSISVLDLHSNYVSILEARRENHFID
;
A
#
# COMPACT_ATOMS: atom_id res chain seq x y z
N SER A 1 -4.45 4.67 -32.81
CA SER A 1 -5.33 3.87 -31.93
C SER A 1 -4.49 3.10 -30.93
N LEU A 2 -4.88 3.17 -29.66
CA LEU A 2 -4.61 2.22 -28.56
C LEU A 2 -3.18 2.03 -28.01
N LYS A 3 -2.95 2.77 -26.91
CA LYS A 3 -2.37 2.37 -25.62
C LYS A 3 -0.89 1.97 -25.58
N LYS A 4 -0.04 2.99 -25.38
CA LYS A 4 1.25 2.83 -24.66
C LYS A 4 0.98 2.13 -23.34
N SER A 5 1.38 0.87 -23.21
CA SER A 5 1.38 0.14 -21.94
C SER A 5 2.30 0.89 -20.98
N LYS A 6 1.72 1.63 -20.01
CA LYS A 6 2.49 2.28 -18.95
C LYS A 6 3.20 1.18 -18.15
N LYS A 7 4.53 1.24 -18.13
CA LYS A 7 5.38 0.25 -17.44
C LYS A 7 5.05 0.28 -15.95
N ARG A 8 4.52 -0.84 -15.42
CA ARG A 8 4.23 -1.01 -13.99
C ARG A 8 5.50 -0.74 -13.18
N GLN A 9 5.44 0.19 -12.23
CA GLN A 9 6.62 0.55 -11.45
C GLN A 9 6.71 -0.33 -10.20
N ALA A 10 7.67 -1.25 -10.17
CA ALA A 10 8.00 -1.98 -8.96
C ALA A 10 8.70 -1.05 -7.96
N MET A 11 8.14 -0.91 -6.76
CA MET A 11 8.76 -0.21 -5.64
C MET A 11 9.75 -1.14 -4.94
N THR A 12 11.00 -0.69 -4.83
CA THR A 12 12.03 -1.37 -4.02
C THR A 12 11.99 -0.84 -2.59
N LEU A 13 12.45 -1.64 -1.62
CA LEU A 13 12.54 -1.22 -0.21
C LEU A 13 13.30 0.11 -0.06
N LYS A 14 14.39 0.29 -0.82
CA LYS A 14 15.18 1.54 -0.78
C LYS A 14 14.35 2.77 -1.20
N LYS A 15 13.49 2.63 -2.20
CA LYS A 15 12.60 3.72 -2.62
C LYS A 15 11.53 4.00 -1.57
N VAL A 16 10.99 2.96 -0.92
CA VAL A 16 10.01 3.12 0.17
C VAL A 16 10.65 3.85 1.35
N GLN A 17 11.87 3.47 1.74
CA GLN A 17 12.59 4.12 2.85
C GLN A 17 12.85 5.60 2.60
N ASN A 18 13.06 6.02 1.36
CA ASN A 18 13.24 7.43 1.02
C ASN A 18 11.94 8.26 1.16
N CYS A 19 10.79 7.61 1.20
CA CYS A 19 9.49 8.23 1.41
C CYS A 19 9.08 8.25 2.90
N LEU A 20 9.84 7.58 3.77
CA LEU A 20 9.58 7.53 5.20
C LEU A 20 10.09 8.82 5.86
N GLN A 21 9.21 9.48 6.57
CA GLN A 21 9.49 10.65 7.38
C GLN A 21 9.24 10.33 8.85
N VAL A 22 10.03 10.93 9.73
CA VAL A 22 9.86 10.79 11.19
C VAL A 22 9.74 12.17 11.80
N THR A 23 8.68 12.40 12.55
CA THR A 23 8.44 13.68 13.24
C THR A 23 9.25 13.77 14.54
N LEU A 24 9.31 14.97 15.14
CA LEU A 24 9.94 15.18 16.45
C LEU A 24 9.25 14.38 17.57
N GLU A 25 7.97 14.04 17.39
CA GLU A 25 7.17 13.21 18.28
C GLU A 25 7.40 11.70 18.04
N LYS A 26 8.37 11.35 17.19
CA LYS A 26 8.68 9.98 16.75
C LYS A 26 7.56 9.30 15.96
N LYS A 27 6.59 10.07 15.45
CA LYS A 27 5.59 9.54 14.52
C LYS A 27 6.22 9.27 13.17
N ARG A 28 5.85 8.15 12.56
CA ARG A 28 6.35 7.69 11.25
C ARG A 28 5.26 7.87 10.20
N PHE A 29 5.56 8.73 9.25
CA PHE A 29 4.70 9.02 8.11
C PHE A 29 5.33 8.45 6.83
N LEU A 30 4.56 7.73 6.04
CA LEU A 30 5.02 7.18 4.77
C LEU A 30 4.11 7.61 3.62
N ASP A 31 4.66 8.43 2.71
CA ASP A 31 3.95 8.89 1.53
C ASP A 31 4.35 8.12 0.26
N LEU A 32 3.44 7.26 -0.18
CA LEU A 32 3.51 6.53 -1.44
C LEU A 32 2.43 6.98 -2.43
N SER A 33 1.90 8.19 -2.26
CA SER A 33 0.89 8.75 -3.17
C SER A 33 1.47 9.01 -4.57
N HIS A 34 0.61 8.94 -5.59
CA HIS A 34 0.96 9.26 -6.98
C HIS A 34 2.14 8.44 -7.56
N LYS A 35 2.30 7.18 -7.15
CA LYS A 35 3.39 6.29 -7.60
C LYS A 35 2.97 5.28 -8.67
N GLN A 36 1.74 5.36 -9.18
CA GLN A 36 1.20 4.41 -10.18
C GLN A 36 1.28 2.95 -9.69
N LEU A 37 1.13 2.73 -8.39
CA LEU A 37 1.17 1.40 -7.80
C LEU A 37 -0.08 0.62 -8.18
N THR A 38 0.09 -0.56 -8.76
CA THR A 38 -1.04 -1.46 -9.01
C THR A 38 -1.31 -2.41 -7.84
N VAL A 39 -0.33 -2.55 -6.94
CA VAL A 39 -0.35 -3.38 -5.73
C VAL A 39 0.38 -2.66 -4.61
N VAL A 40 0.00 -2.95 -3.36
CA VAL A 40 0.74 -2.51 -2.18
C VAL A 40 2.07 -3.29 -2.12
N PRO A 41 3.24 -2.62 -2.09
CA PRO A 41 4.53 -3.31 -2.08
C PRO A 41 4.71 -4.18 -0.83
N VAL A 42 5.02 -5.48 -1.01
CA VAL A 42 5.21 -6.43 0.12
C VAL A 42 6.31 -6.00 1.10
N CYS A 43 7.30 -5.23 0.64
CA CYS A 43 8.35 -4.72 1.51
C CYS A 43 7.84 -3.76 2.61
N LEU A 44 6.62 -3.23 2.46
CA LEU A 44 5.96 -2.43 3.50
C LEU A 44 5.73 -3.23 4.79
N GLN A 45 5.59 -4.56 4.71
CA GLN A 45 5.45 -5.41 5.89
C GLN A 45 6.59 -5.21 6.91
N LYS A 46 7.79 -4.85 6.44
CA LYS A 46 8.95 -4.58 7.30
C LYS A 46 8.88 -3.23 8.04
N LEU A 47 7.90 -2.40 7.71
CA LEU A 47 7.67 -1.06 8.27
C LEU A 47 6.33 -1.04 9.02
N CYS A 48 6.07 -2.06 9.83
CA CYS A 48 4.81 -2.22 10.57
C CYS A 48 4.60 -1.18 11.67
N ASP A 49 5.63 -0.39 12.01
CA ASP A 49 5.62 0.67 13.01
C ASP A 49 5.37 2.06 12.38
N ILE A 50 4.52 2.12 11.36
CA ILE A 50 4.04 3.37 10.72
C ILE A 50 2.76 3.87 11.40
N ASP A 51 2.71 5.17 11.69
CA ASP A 51 1.55 5.85 12.27
C ASP A 51 0.58 6.37 11.19
N GLU A 52 1.11 6.77 10.04
CA GLU A 52 0.34 7.32 8.93
C GLU A 52 0.87 6.83 7.58
N LEU A 53 0.02 6.16 6.80
CA LEU A 53 0.36 5.62 5.48
C LEU A 53 -0.54 6.23 4.41
N ASN A 54 0.07 6.99 3.50
CA ASN A 54 -0.60 7.54 2.33
C ASN A 54 -0.31 6.69 1.08
N LEU A 55 -1.33 6.00 0.57
CA LEU A 55 -1.28 5.19 -0.66
C LEU A 55 -2.21 5.77 -1.75
N SER A 56 -2.65 7.01 -1.58
CA SER A 56 -3.63 7.64 -2.46
C SER A 56 -3.15 7.87 -3.90
N ALA A 57 -4.10 8.08 -4.81
CA ALA A 57 -3.84 8.38 -6.22
C ALA A 57 -2.90 7.35 -6.88
N ASN A 58 -3.18 6.08 -6.63
CA ASN A 58 -2.52 4.93 -7.23
C ASN A 58 -3.55 4.09 -8.01
N GLU A 59 -3.15 2.92 -8.48
CA GLU A 59 -4.00 1.98 -9.22
C GLU A 59 -4.23 0.68 -8.40
N ILE A 60 -4.18 0.76 -7.08
CA ILE A 60 -4.26 -0.40 -6.17
C ILE A 60 -5.68 -0.97 -6.22
N LYS A 61 -5.78 -2.29 -6.38
CA LYS A 61 -7.05 -3.01 -6.42
C LYS A 61 -7.34 -3.82 -5.16
N VAL A 62 -6.28 -4.30 -4.53
CA VAL A 62 -6.34 -5.23 -3.40
C VAL A 62 -5.44 -4.71 -2.30
N ILE A 63 -5.97 -4.69 -1.08
CA ILE A 63 -5.19 -4.40 0.12
C ILE A 63 -4.73 -5.74 0.70
N PRO A 64 -3.42 -5.96 0.85
CA PRO A 64 -2.91 -7.25 1.31
C PRO A 64 -3.18 -7.46 2.80
N ASN A 65 -3.36 -8.72 3.20
CA ASN A 65 -3.66 -9.09 4.59
C ASN A 65 -2.61 -8.62 5.60
N PHE A 66 -1.34 -8.47 5.20
CA PHE A 66 -0.30 -7.97 6.11
C PHE A 66 -0.57 -6.55 6.63
N ILE A 67 -1.49 -5.79 6.02
CA ILE A 67 -1.87 -4.46 6.53
C ILE A 67 -2.38 -4.53 7.97
N ILE A 68 -2.89 -5.69 8.42
CA ILE A 68 -3.34 -5.93 9.80
C ILE A 68 -2.20 -5.94 10.83
N GLU A 69 -0.95 -6.07 10.37
CA GLU A 69 0.25 -6.07 11.22
C GLU A 69 0.66 -4.65 11.62
N PHE A 70 0.10 -3.61 10.98
CA PHE A 70 0.43 -2.21 11.21
C PHE A 70 -0.28 -1.70 12.46
N LYS A 71 0.19 -2.11 13.65
CA LYS A 71 -0.52 -1.87 14.93
C LYS A 71 -0.56 -0.39 15.36
N SER A 72 0.39 0.41 14.89
CA SER A 72 0.47 1.84 15.21
C SER A 72 -0.32 2.73 14.25
N ILE A 73 -0.88 2.19 13.16
CA ILE A 73 -1.48 3.02 12.12
C ILE A 73 -2.74 3.71 12.64
N SER A 74 -2.73 5.04 12.54
CA SER A 74 -3.84 5.92 12.88
C SER A 74 -4.54 6.46 11.64
N VAL A 75 -3.81 6.59 10.52
CA VAL A 75 -4.33 7.03 9.23
C VAL A 75 -3.85 6.10 8.12
N LEU A 76 -4.80 5.54 7.37
CA LEU A 76 -4.56 4.82 6.12
C LEU A 76 -5.35 5.49 5.00
N ASP A 77 -4.65 6.21 4.13
CA ASP A 77 -5.29 6.89 2.99
C ASP A 77 -5.18 6.05 1.72
N LEU A 78 -6.33 5.62 1.20
CA LEU A 78 -6.49 4.82 -0.01
C LEU A 78 -7.30 5.55 -1.09
N HIS A 79 -7.58 6.85 -0.94
CA HIS A 79 -8.42 7.57 -1.89
C HIS A 79 -7.82 7.54 -3.31
N SER A 80 -8.67 7.70 -4.34
CA SER A 80 -8.24 7.65 -5.74
C SER A 80 -7.44 6.39 -6.10
N ASN A 81 -7.90 5.23 -5.63
CA ASN A 81 -7.47 3.90 -6.05
C ASN A 81 -8.64 3.12 -6.67
N TYR A 82 -8.39 1.88 -7.08
CA TYR A 82 -9.40 0.96 -7.60
C TYR A 82 -9.74 -0.14 -6.58
N VAL A 83 -9.62 0.15 -5.29
CA VAL A 83 -9.93 -0.78 -4.21
C VAL A 83 -11.42 -1.08 -4.25
N SER A 84 -11.77 -2.30 -4.67
CA SER A 84 -13.15 -2.76 -4.67
C SER A 84 -13.38 -3.67 -3.48
N ILE A 85 -14.51 -3.51 -2.79
CA ILE A 85 -14.94 -4.36 -1.66
C ILE A 85 -15.09 -5.84 -2.07
N LEU A 86 -15.09 -6.14 -3.39
CA LEU A 86 -15.42 -7.46 -3.92
C LEU A 86 -14.44 -8.59 -3.56
N GLU A 87 -13.22 -8.31 -3.09
CA GLU A 87 -12.26 -9.36 -2.66
C GLU A 87 -12.27 -9.66 -1.16
N ALA A 88 -13.24 -9.15 -0.38
CA ALA A 88 -13.47 -9.63 0.99
C ALA A 88 -14.17 -11.02 1.04
N ARG A 89 -14.44 -11.66 -0.11
CA ARG A 89 -15.21 -12.91 -0.19
C ARG A 89 -14.37 -14.11 -0.67
N ARG A 90 -14.15 -15.00 0.30
CA ARG A 90 -13.89 -16.47 0.23
C ARG A 90 -12.45 -16.93 0.02
N GLU A 91 -11.67 -16.89 1.10
CA GLU A 91 -10.89 -18.10 1.46
C GLU A 91 -11.84 -19.04 2.21
N ASN A 92 -12.62 -19.81 1.46
CA ASN A 92 -13.32 -20.99 1.95
C ASN A 92 -13.47 -21.93 0.74
N HIS A 93 -12.35 -22.52 0.32
CA HIS A 93 -12.29 -23.78 -0.42
C HIS A 93 -10.85 -24.28 -0.50
N PHE A 94 -10.45 -25.02 0.53
CA PHE A 94 -9.80 -26.30 0.28
C PHE A 94 -10.71 -27.36 0.89
N ILE A 95 -11.51 -27.97 0.01
CA ILE A 95 -11.89 -29.36 0.18
C ILE A 95 -10.69 -30.12 -0.37
N ASP A 96 -9.96 -30.78 0.51
CA ASP A 96 -9.41 -32.12 0.30
C ASP A 96 -9.43 -32.83 1.65
#